data_AF-A0A3N2NH32-F1
#
_entry.id   AF-A0A3N2NH32-F1
#
_cell.length_a   1.000
_cell.length_b   1.000
_cell.length_c   1.000
_cell.angle_alpha   90.00
_cell.angle_beta   90.00
_cell.angle_gamma   90.00
#
_symmetry.space_group_name_H-M   'P 1'
#
loop_
_entity.id
_entity.type
_entity.pdbx_description
1 polymer ?
#
loop_
_entity_poly.entity_id
_entity_poly.type
_entity_poly.pdbx_seq_one_letter_code
_entity_poly.pdbx_strand_id
1 'polypeptide(L)'
;MEENKLTPFTDAPDTAVITCCHVTDDGAPVLYVSHDEDDGMWQFLCGGEHSEDEARIVSLRYIYELDHSVGLLKDMPCGSYAERESPAEEWIVNG
;
A
#
# COMPACT_ATOMS: atom_id res chain seq x y z
N MET A 1 -9.64 3.51 -26.72
CA MET A 1 -8.73 2.42 -26.34
C MET A 1 -8.67 2.52 -24.85
N GLU A 2 -9.39 1.65 -24.15
CA GLU A 2 -9.42 1.68 -22.68
C GLU A 2 -8.03 1.31 -22.23
N GLU A 3 -7.32 2.28 -21.68
CA GLU A 3 -5.92 2.14 -21.29
C GLU A 3 -5.83 0.99 -20.31
N ASN A 4 -4.83 0.15 -20.52
CA ASN A 4 -4.59 -1.07 -19.75
C ASN A 4 -4.39 -0.68 -18.27
N LYS A 5 -5.48 -0.53 -17.50
CA LYS A 5 -5.46 -0.05 -16.12
C LYS A 5 -4.83 -1.16 -15.28
N LEU A 6 -3.51 -1.05 -15.07
CA LEU A 6 -2.70 -2.07 -14.39
C LEU A 6 -3.05 -2.18 -12.91
N THR A 7 -3.62 -1.12 -12.33
CA THR A 7 -4.07 -1.06 -10.94
C THR A 7 -5.46 -0.42 -10.86
N PRO A 8 -6.26 -0.71 -9.83
CA PRO A 8 -7.59 -0.14 -9.66
C PRO A 8 -7.57 1.30 -9.12
N PHE A 9 -6.42 1.80 -8.67
CA PHE A 9 -6.24 3.13 -8.08
C PHE A 9 -6.50 4.25 -9.09
N THR A 10 -6.79 5.44 -8.56
CA THR A 10 -6.87 6.68 -9.36
C THR A 10 -5.48 7.18 -9.71
N ASP A 11 -4.52 6.98 -8.82
CA ASP A 11 -3.09 7.20 -9.03
C ASP A 11 -2.53 6.40 -10.22
N ALA A 12 -1.51 6.96 -10.86
CA ALA A 12 -0.83 6.28 -11.94
C ALA A 12 -0.11 5.01 -11.41
N PRO A 13 -0.01 3.93 -12.21
CA PRO A 13 0.68 2.71 -11.77
C PRO A 13 2.15 2.93 -11.36
N ASP A 14 2.81 3.95 -11.91
CA ASP A 14 4.18 4.35 -11.62
C ASP A 14 4.30 5.40 -10.50
N THR A 15 3.19 5.79 -9.85
CA THR A 15 3.20 6.62 -8.64
C THR A 15 4.14 6.01 -7.60
N ALA A 16 5.04 6.82 -7.06
CA ALA A 16 5.95 6.41 -5.99
C ALA A 16 5.18 6.22 -4.69
N VAL A 17 5.42 5.12 -3.99
CA VAL A 17 4.80 4.78 -2.71
C VAL A 17 5.85 4.32 -1.72
N ILE A 18 5.58 4.53 -0.44
CA ILE A 18 6.47 4.10 0.65
C ILE A 18 6.12 2.67 1.03
N THR A 19 7.13 1.85 1.27
CA THR A 19 7.00 0.50 1.82
C THR A 19 8.21 0.15 2.67
N CYS A 20 8.32 -1.09 3.15
CA CYS A 20 9.48 -1.57 3.91
C CYS A 20 10.19 -2.74 3.21
N CYS A 21 11.44 -2.99 3.62
CA CYS A 21 12.22 -4.14 3.13
C CYS A 21 11.57 -5.49 3.46
N HIS A 22 10.83 -5.61 4.57
CA HIS A 22 10.12 -6.86 4.89
C HIS A 22 9.11 -7.23 3.79
N VAL A 23 8.36 -6.26 3.26
CA VAL A 23 7.40 -6.50 2.17
C VAL A 23 8.11 -6.82 0.86
N THR A 24 9.22 -6.12 0.58
CA THR A 24 9.85 -6.12 -0.75
C THR A 24 10.94 -7.17 -0.91
N ASP A 25 11.81 -7.31 0.09
CA ASP A 25 12.99 -8.18 0.10
C ASP A 25 12.66 -9.55 0.74
N ASP A 26 11.85 -9.58 1.81
CA ASP A 26 11.53 -10.80 2.57
C ASP A 26 10.17 -11.44 2.24
N GLY A 27 9.34 -10.76 1.44
CA GLY A 27 8.02 -11.25 1.02
C GLY A 27 6.97 -11.28 2.14
N ALA A 28 7.13 -10.46 3.18
CA ALA A 28 6.13 -10.27 4.22
C ALA A 28 4.84 -9.66 3.62
N PRO A 29 3.66 -10.02 4.15
CA PRO A 29 2.41 -9.47 3.65
C PRO A 29 2.26 -7.99 4.02
N VAL A 30 1.50 -7.24 3.23
CA VAL A 30 1.06 -5.90 3.62
C VAL A 30 -0.06 -6.04 4.65
N LEU A 31 0.13 -5.50 5.86
CA LEU A 31 -0.85 -5.56 6.94
C LEU A 31 -1.32 -4.19 7.40
N TYR A 32 -0.63 -3.13 6.95
CA TYR A 32 -0.96 -1.75 7.26
C TYR A 32 -0.82 -0.89 6.00
N VAL A 33 -1.81 -0.05 5.76
CA VAL A 33 -1.83 0.93 4.66
C VAL A 33 -2.23 2.28 5.20
N SER A 34 -1.52 3.34 4.84
CA SER A 34 -1.95 4.72 5.13
C SER A 34 -1.93 5.56 3.86
N HIS A 35 -2.84 6.54 3.83
CA HIS A 35 -2.91 7.55 2.79
C HIS A 35 -2.72 8.90 3.47
N ASP A 36 -1.55 9.50 3.30
CA ASP A 36 -1.15 10.70 4.03
C ASP A 36 -2.08 11.90 3.73
N GLU A 37 -2.33 12.75 4.72
CA GLU A 37 -3.20 13.93 4.58
C GLU A 37 -2.50 15.11 3.90
N ASP A 38 -1.21 15.30 4.16
CA ASP A 38 -0.45 16.47 3.73
C ASP A 38 0.04 16.36 2.29
N ASP A 39 0.56 15.18 1.90
CA ASP A 39 1.16 14.97 0.57
C ASP A 39 0.42 13.96 -0.31
N GLY A 40 -0.59 13.27 0.23
CA GLY A 40 -1.37 12.26 -0.49
C GLY A 40 -0.56 11.00 -0.85
N MET A 41 0.61 10.80 -0.22
CA MET A 41 1.43 9.63 -0.49
C MET A 41 0.81 8.38 0.13
N TRP A 42 0.88 7.29 -0.62
CA TRP A 42 0.52 5.97 -0.13
C TRP A 42 1.69 5.32 0.57
N GLN A 43 1.40 4.65 1.68
CA GLN A 43 2.36 3.85 2.42
C GLN A 43 1.80 2.45 2.69
N PHE A 44 2.58 1.42 2.42
CA PHE A 44 2.20 0.00 2.54
C PHE A 44 3.25 -0.76 3.36
N LEU A 45 2.91 -1.17 4.58
CA LEU A 45 3.83 -1.78 5.54
C LEU A 45 3.41 -3.19 5.96
N CYS A 46 4.36 -3.94 6.53
CA CYS A 46 4.11 -5.28 7.05
C CYS A 46 3.43 -5.32 8.43
N GLY A 47 3.06 -4.17 9.00
CA GLY A 47 2.44 -4.08 10.33
C GLY A 47 3.39 -4.29 11.53
N GLY A 48 4.69 -4.46 11.28
CA GLY A 48 5.72 -4.56 12.32
C GLY A 48 6.31 -3.22 12.76
N GLU A 49 7.36 -3.28 13.58
CA GLU A 49 8.22 -2.12 13.88
C GLU A 49 9.15 -1.85 12.70
N HIS A 50 9.41 -0.57 12.43
CA HIS A 50 10.24 -0.12 11.31
C HIS A 50 11.16 1.02 11.74
N SER A 51 12.37 1.01 11.21
CA SER A 51 13.35 2.08 11.24
C SER A 51 13.45 2.76 9.87
N GLU A 52 14.04 3.96 9.82
CA GLU A 52 14.15 4.74 8.57
C GLU A 52 14.97 3.99 7.49
N ASP A 53 15.98 3.20 7.88
CA ASP A 53 16.81 2.42 6.96
C ASP A 53 16.07 1.26 6.27
N GLU A 54 14.94 0.82 6.85
CA GLU A 54 14.08 -0.24 6.31
C GLU A 54 13.09 0.29 5.28
N ALA A 55 12.93 1.61 5.18
CA ALA A 55 12.05 2.24 4.20
C ALA A 55 12.53 1.96 2.76
N ARG A 56 11.56 1.77 1.87
CA ARG A 56 11.75 1.58 0.43
C ARG A 56 10.76 2.44 -0.33
N ILE A 57 11.16 2.92 -1.49
CA ILE A 57 10.28 3.61 -2.43
C ILE A 57 10.15 2.72 -3.66
N VAL A 58 8.92 2.34 -3.97
CA VAL A 58 8.58 1.50 -5.12
C VAL A 58 7.42 2.12 -5.89
N SER A 59 7.04 1.51 -7.01
CA SER A 59 5.82 1.92 -7.72
C SER A 59 4.57 1.33 -7.05
N LEU A 60 3.45 2.04 -7.10
CA LEU A 60 2.15 1.55 -6.67
C LEU A 60 1.79 0.22 -7.33
N ARG A 61 2.12 0.09 -8.63
CA ARG A 61 1.98 -1.17 -9.36
C ARG A 61 2.74 -2.31 -8.71
N TYR A 62 3.98 -2.10 -8.30
CA TYR A 62 4.80 -3.14 -7.68
C TYR A 62 4.14 -3.68 -6.41
N ILE A 63 3.60 -2.80 -5.56
CA ILE A 63 2.84 -3.22 -4.38
C ILE A 63 1.56 -3.96 -4.77
N TYR A 64 0.81 -3.43 -5.74
CA TYR A 64 -0.41 -4.07 -6.18
C TYR A 64 -0.17 -5.49 -6.76
N GLU A 65 0.92 -5.70 -7.49
CA GLU A 65 1.31 -7.01 -8.01
C GLU A 65 1.80 -7.97 -6.91
N LEU A 66 2.39 -7.46 -5.83
CA LEU A 66 2.73 -8.24 -4.64
C LEU A 66 1.47 -8.64 -3.84
N ASP A 67 0.52 -7.71 -3.72
CA ASP A 67 -0.68 -7.89 -2.93
C ASP A 67 -1.89 -7.20 -3.56
N HIS A 68 -2.67 -7.99 -4.29
CA HIS A 68 -3.85 -7.49 -5.00
C HIS A 68 -4.96 -7.03 -4.04
N SER A 69 -4.95 -7.45 -2.77
CA SER A 69 -5.99 -7.10 -1.81
C SER A 69 -5.98 -5.62 -1.44
N VAL A 70 -4.83 -4.93 -1.58
CA VAL A 70 -4.74 -3.47 -1.37
C VAL A 70 -5.59 -2.69 -2.36
N GLY A 71 -5.96 -3.30 -3.50
CA GLY A 71 -6.89 -2.71 -4.46
C GLY A 71 -8.31 -2.47 -3.90
N LEU A 72 -8.67 -3.11 -2.79
CA LEU A 72 -9.92 -2.82 -2.05
C LEU A 72 -9.89 -1.43 -1.40
N LEU A 73 -8.69 -0.89 -1.14
CA LEU A 73 -8.47 0.40 -0.49
C LEU A 73 -8.32 1.56 -1.49
N LYS A 74 -8.52 1.33 -2.80
CA LYS A 74 -8.30 2.32 -3.86
C LYS A 74 -9.04 3.66 -3.67
N ASP A 75 -10.16 3.64 -2.94
CA ASP A 75 -11.03 4.78 -2.67
C ASP A 75 -10.84 5.32 -1.23
N MET A 76 -9.83 4.83 -0.49
CA MET A 76 -9.53 5.28 0.87
C MET A 76 -9.09 6.74 0.83
N PRO A 77 -9.74 7.65 1.58
CA PRO A 77 -9.42 9.07 1.53
C PRO A 77 -8.07 9.37 2.21
N CYS A 78 -7.46 10.48 1.82
CA CYS A 78 -6.30 11.03 2.51
C CYS A 78 -6.62 11.27 4.00
N GLY A 79 -5.64 11.07 4.88
CA GLY A 79 -5.76 11.10 6.33
C GLY A 79 -6.29 9.80 6.97
N SER A 80 -6.67 8.81 6.17
CA SER A 80 -7.11 7.50 6.67
C SER A 80 -6.01 6.45 6.60
N TYR A 81 -6.19 5.38 7.37
CA TYR A 81 -5.37 4.18 7.34
C TYR A 81 -6.24 2.92 7.38
N ALA A 82 -5.68 1.80 6.97
CA ALA A 82 -6.31 0.50 7.05
C ALA A 82 -5.34 -0.54 7.62
N GLU A 83 -5.88 -1.46 8.41
CA GLU A 83 -5.13 -2.55 9.01
C GLU A 83 -5.85 -3.88 8.84
N ARG A 84 -5.10 -4.98 8.87
CA ARG A 84 -5.64 -6.34 8.96
C ARG A 84 -4.67 -7.23 9.73
N GLU A 85 -5.19 -8.24 10.42
CA GLU A 85 -4.36 -9.14 11.23
C GLU A 85 -3.56 -10.14 10.38
N SER A 86 -4.05 -10.50 9.19
CA SER A 86 -3.37 -11.41 8.27
C SER A 86 -3.88 -11.26 6.83
N PRO A 87 -3.22 -11.86 5.81
CA PRO A 87 -3.69 -11.84 4.42
C PRO A 87 -5.08 -12.45 4.19
N ALA A 88 -5.58 -13.25 5.13
CA ALA A 88 -6.90 -13.89 5.04
C ALA A 88 -8.02 -13.02 5.62
N GLU A 89 -7.68 -12.00 6.41
CA GLU A 89 -8.65 -11.14 7.08
C GLU A 89 -8.99 -9.90 6.23
N GLU A 90 -10.16 -9.33 6.51
CA GLU A 90 -10.64 -8.12 5.85
C GLU A 90 -9.86 -6.88 6.33
N TRP A 91 -9.76 -5.88 5.45
CA TRP A 91 -9.21 -4.58 5.82
C TRP A 91 -10.20 -3.82 6.70
N ILE A 92 -9.70 -3.31 7.82
CA ILE A 92 -10.41 -2.40 8.71
C ILE A 92 -9.90 -1.00 8.42
N VAL A 93 -10.75 -0.15 7.84
CA VAL A 93 -10.42 1.25 7.53
C VAL A 93 -10.76 2.14 8.72
N ASN A 94 -9.80 2.95 9.14
CA ASN A 94 -9.87 3.90 10.25
C ASN A 94 -9.47 5.31 9.75
N GLY A 95 -10.08 6.35 10.32
CA GLY A 95 -9.83 7.76 9.97
C GLY A 95 -10.46 8.71 10.98
#